data_AF-A0A5C9EML2-F1
#
_entry.id   AF-A0A5C9EML2-F1
#
_cell.length_a   1.000
_cell.length_b   1.000
_cell.length_c   1.000
_cell.angle_alpha   90.00
_cell.angle_beta   90.00
_cell.angle_gamma   90.00
#
_symmetry.space_group_name_H-M   'P 1'
#
loop_
_entity.id
_entity.type
_entity.pdbx_description
1 polymer ?
#
loop_
_entity_poly.entity_id
_entity_poly.type
_entity_poly.pdbx_seq_one_letter_code
_entity_poly.pdbx_strand_id
1 'polypeptide(L)'
;MKEQNSRNKLFRLNGIGFFYILVIVAILAWMTYGSLQGVLGMLSYIFIGLLNAYPWIIPFIGIPLGILNLLGIIGPDMFELTGSLAYVDPSWMVILWYVVIIVLSIIVNVLLTVLTILKIVKLRRKKTSPTKNYALINCTIIDGNKDSEPISEGVILIQNTTESDDGVSGRIIGIGRESTITIPSDYKKIDLKGMFVLPGLINAHCHLTGSGKPTFLVKLSDKWLYRIIRILDTPLGRILLKRMMKKNALNALHAGVTTMKTMSDPIYMDLEVRDEINEGNIIGPRLLCSGKGICVTGGHGGAMAYLADSVPEIRKAVRKNLREKVDFIKILSTGGVMDAERVGEAGRPQMTIEEIETACIEAHRGNLLIASHCESTEGIEEALKGGVDSIEHGAEIKDSQIQLFKNNSRSLRGYTYLVPTISAGMGLASLPKEETKITAVKQQNAVLIEEGMIKGLQKAYKEGIRIGVGTDASVPYSLHYHLWKELMYFIRYTGMSNQEAIYYATKNNAELLGIEEETGSIEEGKFADLIVVNTNPLESIDALATIEHVFIKGYFIQNPKIKAVKGLKDFEPILL
;
A
#
# COMPACT_ATOMS: atom_id res chain seq x y z
N MET A 1 2.15 -5.14 -25.70
CA MET A 1 3.53 -4.99 -26.24
C MET A 1 4.59 -4.76 -25.14
N LYS A 2 4.51 -5.49 -24.01
CA LYS A 2 5.60 -5.63 -23.03
C LYS A 2 5.86 -7.13 -22.84
N GLU A 3 6.61 -7.74 -23.74
CA GLU A 3 7.08 -9.12 -23.53
C GLU A 3 8.42 -9.40 -24.21
N GLN A 4 9.28 -8.38 -24.38
CA GLN A 4 10.52 -8.55 -25.14
C GLN A 4 11.83 -8.25 -24.40
N ASN A 5 11.80 -7.78 -23.14
CA ASN A 5 13.05 -7.43 -22.44
C ASN A 5 13.45 -8.33 -21.24
N SER A 6 12.78 -9.48 -21.01
CA SER A 6 13.26 -10.49 -20.05
C SER A 6 14.26 -11.50 -20.66
N ARG A 7 14.43 -11.53 -21.99
CA ARG A 7 15.32 -12.49 -22.67
C ARG A 7 16.82 -12.24 -22.44
N ASN A 8 17.22 -11.04 -22.04
CA ASN A 8 18.65 -10.68 -22.02
C ASN A 8 19.39 -10.98 -20.70
N LYS A 9 18.78 -11.68 -19.73
CA LYS A 9 19.47 -12.08 -18.49
C LYS A 9 19.72 -13.59 -18.34
N LEU A 10 19.13 -14.43 -19.19
CA LEU A 10 19.32 -15.89 -19.09
C LEU A 10 20.62 -16.39 -19.74
N PHE A 11 21.28 -15.57 -20.56
CA PHE A 11 22.48 -15.98 -21.32
C PHE A 11 23.82 -15.78 -20.60
N ARG A 12 23.85 -15.27 -19.36
CA ARG A 12 25.11 -14.95 -18.65
C ARG A 12 25.66 -16.03 -17.71
N LEU A 13 25.11 -17.25 -17.69
CA LEU A 13 25.57 -18.31 -16.79
C LEU A 13 26.08 -19.61 -17.45
N ASN A 14 26.08 -19.73 -18.78
CA ASN A 14 26.35 -21.02 -19.44
C ASN A 14 27.80 -21.28 -19.87
N GLY A 15 28.72 -20.32 -19.76
CA GLY A 15 30.13 -20.55 -20.14
C GLY A 15 30.96 -21.26 -19.07
N ILE A 16 30.71 -20.91 -17.79
CA ILE A 16 31.56 -21.33 -16.67
C ILE A 16 31.27 -22.78 -16.28
N GLY A 17 29.99 -23.19 -16.26
CA GLY A 17 29.60 -24.56 -15.88
C GLY A 17 30.09 -25.63 -16.88
N PHE A 18 30.12 -25.31 -18.17
CA PHE A 18 30.57 -26.25 -19.20
C PHE A 18 32.08 -26.51 -19.14
N PHE A 19 32.86 -25.48 -18.83
CA PHE A 19 34.31 -25.59 -18.66
C PHE A 19 34.68 -26.51 -17.49
N TYR A 20 34.00 -26.41 -16.34
CA TYR A 20 34.24 -27.29 -15.19
C TYR A 20 33.91 -28.75 -15.48
N ILE A 21 32.88 -29.02 -16.29
CA ILE A 21 32.52 -30.39 -16.68
C ILE A 21 33.61 -31.00 -17.57
N LEU A 22 34.13 -30.24 -18.55
CA LEU A 22 35.23 -30.69 -19.41
C LEU A 22 36.50 -30.99 -18.62
N VAL A 23 36.84 -30.16 -17.64
CA VAL A 23 38.01 -30.38 -16.77
C VAL A 23 37.85 -31.64 -15.91
N ILE A 24 36.66 -31.87 -15.34
CA ILE A 24 36.38 -33.08 -14.55
C ILE A 24 36.47 -34.34 -15.43
N VAL A 25 35.93 -34.29 -16.64
CA VAL A 25 35.98 -35.42 -17.59
C VAL A 25 37.42 -35.71 -18.01
N ALA A 26 38.24 -34.68 -18.25
CA ALA A 26 39.66 -34.86 -18.59
C ALA A 26 40.46 -35.48 -17.44
N ILE A 27 40.19 -35.11 -16.19
CA ILE A 27 40.84 -35.70 -15.00
C ILE A 27 40.45 -37.16 -14.84
N LEU A 28 39.16 -37.51 -15.00
CA LEU A 28 38.70 -38.89 -14.93
C LEU A 28 39.28 -39.76 -16.06
N ALA A 29 39.36 -39.21 -17.28
CA ALA A 29 40.02 -39.86 -18.40
C ALA A 29 41.51 -40.10 -18.12
N TRP A 30 42.21 -39.14 -17.51
CA TRP A 30 43.62 -39.30 -17.15
C TRP A 30 43.81 -40.39 -16.08
N MET A 31 42.93 -40.43 -15.07
CA MET A 31 42.93 -41.48 -14.05
C MET A 31 42.65 -42.87 -14.63
N THR A 32 41.86 -42.95 -15.71
CA THR A 32 41.43 -44.22 -16.30
C THR A 32 42.45 -44.76 -17.31
N TYR A 33 43.06 -43.90 -18.12
CA TYR A 33 43.92 -44.32 -19.23
C TYR A 33 45.41 -44.01 -19.03
N GLY A 34 45.76 -43.23 -18.00
CA GLY A 34 47.14 -42.96 -17.58
C GLY A 34 48.03 -42.26 -18.61
N SER A 35 47.47 -41.77 -19.73
CA SER A 35 48.22 -41.20 -20.85
C SER A 35 47.44 -40.07 -21.53
N LEU A 36 48.17 -39.10 -22.07
CA LEU A 36 47.61 -37.94 -22.77
C LEU A 36 46.82 -38.36 -24.02
N GLN A 37 47.29 -39.38 -24.73
CA GLN A 37 46.60 -39.95 -25.90
C GLN A 37 45.23 -40.55 -25.52
N GLY A 38 45.10 -41.20 -24.35
CA GLY A 38 43.83 -41.71 -23.87
C GLY A 38 42.80 -40.61 -23.57
N VAL A 39 43.24 -39.50 -22.98
CA VAL A 39 42.39 -38.33 -22.72
C VAL A 39 41.92 -37.66 -24.02
N LEU A 40 42.84 -37.47 -24.97
CA LEU A 40 42.51 -36.87 -26.28
C LEU A 40 41.58 -37.76 -27.11
N GLY A 41 41.76 -39.09 -27.06
CA GLY A 41 40.85 -40.04 -27.70
C GLY A 41 39.43 -39.93 -27.14
N MET A 42 39.29 -39.88 -25.81
CA MET A 42 37.98 -39.76 -25.15
C MET A 42 37.28 -38.43 -25.48
N LEU A 43 38.01 -37.31 -25.49
CA LEU A 43 37.45 -36.01 -25.87
C LEU A 43 37.00 -35.99 -27.35
N SER A 44 37.72 -36.69 -28.23
CA SER A 44 37.35 -36.83 -29.64
C SER A 44 36.02 -37.58 -29.82
N TYR A 45 35.79 -38.65 -29.06
CA TYR A 45 34.52 -39.38 -29.06
C TYR A 45 33.33 -38.54 -28.57
N ILE A 46 33.54 -37.73 -27.53
CA ILE A 46 32.51 -36.79 -27.04
C ILE A 46 32.17 -35.75 -28.11
N PHE A 47 33.19 -35.26 -28.82
CA PHE A 47 33.02 -34.29 -29.89
C PHE A 47 32.27 -34.87 -31.09
N ILE A 48 32.59 -36.10 -31.50
CA ILE A 48 31.87 -36.83 -32.55
C ILE A 48 30.42 -37.10 -32.12
N GLY A 49 30.19 -37.47 -30.85
CA GLY A 49 28.85 -37.63 -30.29
C GLY A 49 28.02 -36.34 -30.32
N LEU A 50 28.64 -35.18 -30.05
CA LEU A 50 28.00 -33.87 -30.14
C LEU A 50 27.68 -33.47 -31.59
N LEU A 51 28.57 -33.76 -32.54
CA LEU A 51 28.33 -33.53 -33.98
C LEU A 51 27.18 -34.39 -34.51
N ASN A 52 27.06 -35.63 -34.05
CA ASN A 52 25.92 -36.50 -34.35
C ASN A 52 24.62 -36.00 -33.69
N ALA A 53 24.71 -35.33 -32.54
CA ALA A 53 23.54 -34.83 -31.80
C ALA A 53 23.00 -33.49 -32.25
N TYR A 54 23.85 -32.67 -32.87
CA TYR A 54 23.46 -31.38 -33.39
C TYR A 54 24.03 -31.18 -34.79
N PRO A 55 23.49 -31.89 -35.81
CA PRO A 55 24.02 -31.85 -37.17
C PRO A 55 24.02 -30.44 -37.80
N TRP A 56 23.16 -29.55 -37.30
CA TRP A 56 23.11 -28.15 -37.72
C TRP A 56 24.33 -27.32 -37.29
N ILE A 57 25.19 -27.85 -36.39
CA ILE A 57 26.47 -27.24 -36.02
C ILE A 57 27.58 -27.61 -37.02
N ILE A 58 27.38 -28.67 -37.82
CA ILE A 58 28.34 -29.13 -38.83
C ILE A 58 28.80 -27.99 -39.78
N PRO A 59 27.96 -27.07 -40.27
CA PRO A 59 28.42 -25.94 -41.07
C PRO A 59 29.35 -25.01 -40.27
N PHE A 60 29.08 -24.78 -38.99
CA PHE A 60 29.86 -23.86 -38.15
C PHE A 60 31.21 -24.41 -37.70
N ILE A 61 31.42 -25.73 -37.79
CA ILE A 61 32.69 -26.39 -37.47
C ILE A 61 33.40 -26.85 -38.76
N GLY A 62 32.65 -27.40 -39.71
CA GLY A 62 33.13 -27.85 -41.01
C GLY A 62 33.57 -26.71 -41.92
N ILE A 63 32.93 -25.53 -41.88
CA ILE A 63 33.39 -24.37 -42.67
C ILE A 63 34.74 -23.84 -42.14
N PRO A 64 34.94 -23.61 -40.82
CA PRO A 64 36.26 -23.25 -40.30
C PRO A 64 37.32 -24.33 -40.54
N LEU A 65 37.02 -25.61 -40.32
CA LEU A 65 37.97 -26.70 -40.58
C LEU A 65 38.30 -26.84 -42.07
N GLY A 66 37.31 -26.65 -42.94
CA GLY A 66 37.49 -26.58 -44.39
C GLY A 66 38.37 -25.41 -44.81
N ILE A 67 38.18 -24.23 -44.21
CA ILE A 67 39.04 -23.05 -44.42
C ILE A 67 40.46 -23.33 -43.94
N LEU A 68 40.64 -23.93 -42.75
CA LEU A 68 41.96 -24.26 -42.21
C LEU A 68 42.68 -25.34 -43.02
N ASN A 69 41.96 -26.31 -43.60
CA ASN A 69 42.51 -27.28 -44.57
C ASN A 69 42.91 -26.59 -45.89
N LEU A 70 42.08 -25.67 -46.40
CA LEU A 70 42.38 -24.88 -47.60
C LEU A 70 43.61 -23.98 -47.41
N LEU A 71 43.85 -23.53 -46.18
CA LEU A 71 45.02 -22.76 -45.77
C LEU A 71 46.25 -23.65 -45.45
N GLY A 72 46.15 -24.97 -45.58
CA GLY A 72 47.25 -25.93 -45.36
C GLY A 72 47.66 -26.09 -43.89
N ILE A 73 46.83 -25.63 -42.95
CA ILE A 73 47.15 -25.61 -41.51
C ILE A 73 46.91 -26.98 -40.86
N ILE A 74 45.97 -27.76 -41.39
CA ILE A 74 45.62 -29.10 -40.92
C ILE A 74 45.75 -30.03 -42.14
N GLY A 75 46.55 -31.09 -42.02
CA GLY A 75 46.90 -31.97 -43.14
C GLY A 75 45.69 -32.64 -43.81
N PRO A 76 45.86 -33.10 -45.07
CA PRO A 76 44.77 -33.53 -45.96
C PRO A 76 43.90 -34.69 -45.44
N ASP A 77 44.38 -35.46 -44.46
CA ASP A 77 43.76 -36.71 -44.00
C ASP A 77 42.49 -36.51 -43.14
N MET A 78 42.24 -35.30 -42.63
CA MET A 78 41.08 -35.05 -41.74
C MET A 78 39.72 -35.05 -42.44
N PHE A 79 39.68 -34.79 -43.76
CA PHE A 79 38.45 -34.79 -44.55
C PHE A 79 37.99 -36.22 -44.90
N GLU A 80 38.94 -37.13 -45.14
CA GLU A 80 38.64 -38.56 -45.34
C GLU A 80 38.11 -39.22 -44.07
N LEU A 81 38.57 -38.78 -42.89
CA LEU A 81 38.06 -39.24 -41.60
C LEU A 81 36.60 -38.82 -41.34
N THR A 82 36.18 -37.68 -41.89
CA THR A 82 34.78 -37.20 -41.79
C THR A 82 33.88 -37.87 -42.83
N GLY A 83 34.42 -38.23 -44.01
CA GLY A 83 33.71 -39.02 -45.01
C GLY A 83 33.43 -40.47 -44.57
N SER A 84 34.33 -41.09 -43.82
CA SER A 84 34.16 -42.47 -43.33
C SER A 84 33.11 -42.61 -42.23
N LEU A 85 32.83 -41.55 -41.47
CA LEU A 85 31.74 -41.49 -40.47
C LEU A 85 30.34 -41.49 -41.10
N ALA A 86 30.19 -41.14 -42.39
CA ALA A 86 28.92 -41.16 -43.11
C ALA A 86 28.47 -42.58 -43.54
N TYR A 87 29.36 -43.58 -43.45
CA TYR A 87 29.11 -44.97 -43.83
C TYR A 87 28.77 -45.90 -42.65
N VAL A 88 28.51 -45.36 -41.46
CA VAL A 88 28.07 -46.17 -40.31
C VAL A 88 26.60 -46.57 -40.51
N ASP A 89 26.40 -47.86 -40.76
CA ASP A 89 25.14 -48.60 -40.91
C ASP A 89 24.03 -48.09 -39.95
N PRO A 90 22.78 -47.82 -40.43
CA PRO A 90 21.66 -47.26 -39.65
C PRO A 90 21.06 -48.26 -38.63
N SER A 91 21.92 -48.80 -37.77
CA SER A 91 21.61 -49.73 -36.72
C SER A 91 21.51 -48.97 -35.39
N TRP A 92 20.28 -48.94 -34.84
CA TRP A 92 19.93 -48.58 -33.46
C TRP A 92 20.02 -47.09 -33.07
N MET A 93 20.87 -46.29 -33.71
CA MET A 93 20.97 -44.86 -33.40
C MET A 93 19.70 -44.07 -33.77
N VAL A 94 19.00 -44.42 -34.85
CA VAL A 94 17.71 -43.78 -35.22
C VAL A 94 16.64 -44.09 -34.16
N ILE A 95 16.67 -45.29 -33.59
CA ILE A 95 15.77 -45.72 -32.51
C ILE A 95 16.11 -44.98 -31.21
N LEU A 96 17.39 -44.83 -30.87
CA LEU A 96 17.82 -44.05 -29.71
C LEU A 96 17.44 -42.56 -29.86
N TRP A 97 17.58 -41.99 -31.06
CA TRP A 97 17.12 -40.64 -31.39
C TRP A 97 15.61 -40.48 -31.22
N TYR A 98 14.84 -41.47 -31.65
CA TYR A 98 13.40 -41.50 -31.43
C TYR A 98 13.05 -41.51 -29.94
N VAL A 99 13.79 -42.28 -29.12
CA VAL A 99 13.61 -42.33 -27.66
C VAL A 99 14.01 -41.00 -27.00
N VAL A 100 15.11 -40.38 -27.42
CA VAL A 100 15.56 -39.09 -26.88
C VAL A 100 14.59 -37.96 -27.23
N ILE A 101 14.04 -37.94 -28.45
CA ILE A 101 13.03 -36.96 -28.87
C ILE A 101 11.71 -37.17 -28.11
N ILE A 102 11.33 -38.41 -27.83
CA ILE A 102 10.17 -38.73 -26.97
C ILE A 102 10.40 -38.23 -25.54
N VAL A 103 11.58 -38.46 -24.95
CA VAL A 103 11.90 -37.98 -23.59
C VAL A 103 11.93 -36.45 -23.54
N LEU A 104 12.50 -35.80 -24.55
CA LEU A 104 12.48 -34.33 -24.67
C LEU A 104 11.05 -33.79 -24.83
N SER A 105 10.21 -34.46 -25.63
CA SER A 105 8.79 -34.09 -25.78
C SER A 105 8.01 -34.27 -24.48
N ILE A 106 8.35 -35.28 -23.67
CA ILE A 106 7.78 -35.48 -22.34
C ILE A 106 8.24 -34.39 -21.37
N ILE A 107 9.52 -34.01 -21.37
CA ILE A 107 10.01 -32.92 -20.53
C ILE A 107 9.36 -31.59 -20.92
N VAL A 108 9.22 -31.30 -22.22
CA VAL A 108 8.48 -30.12 -22.71
C VAL A 108 7.01 -30.19 -22.30
N ASN A 109 6.35 -31.35 -22.39
CA ASN A 109 4.97 -31.55 -21.93
C ASN A 109 4.83 -31.38 -20.41
N VAL A 110 5.79 -31.84 -19.61
CA VAL A 110 5.82 -31.60 -18.16
C VAL A 110 6.02 -30.12 -17.87
N LEU A 111 6.90 -29.44 -18.62
CA LEU A 111 7.13 -28.00 -18.47
C LEU A 111 5.87 -27.20 -18.84
N LEU A 112 5.19 -27.54 -19.94
CA LEU A 112 3.93 -26.93 -20.36
C LEU A 112 2.78 -27.27 -19.42
N THR A 113 2.77 -28.47 -18.85
CA THR A 113 1.76 -28.88 -17.85
C THR A 113 1.99 -28.13 -16.53
N VAL A 114 3.22 -27.92 -16.09
CA VAL A 114 3.54 -27.07 -14.92
C VAL A 114 3.19 -25.62 -15.21
N LEU A 115 3.43 -25.11 -16.43
CA LEU A 115 2.95 -23.79 -16.86
C LEU A 115 1.40 -23.71 -16.89
N THR A 116 0.72 -24.78 -17.29
CA THR A 116 -0.75 -24.92 -17.27
C THR A 116 -1.28 -24.97 -15.83
N ILE A 117 -0.59 -25.64 -14.90
CA ILE A 117 -0.90 -25.64 -13.45
C ILE A 117 -0.66 -24.27 -12.83
N LEU A 118 0.41 -23.57 -13.22
CA LEU A 118 0.64 -22.19 -12.79
C LEU A 118 -0.44 -21.24 -13.35
N LYS A 119 -1.01 -21.51 -14.53
CA LYS A 119 -2.16 -20.77 -15.11
C LYS A 119 -3.50 -21.16 -14.47
N ILE A 120 -3.69 -22.41 -14.03
CA ILE A 120 -4.86 -22.88 -13.27
C ILE A 120 -4.85 -22.32 -11.83
N VAL A 121 -3.68 -22.21 -11.18
CA VAL A 121 -3.53 -21.46 -9.91
C VAL A 121 -3.81 -19.96 -10.13
N LYS A 122 -3.48 -19.43 -11.32
CA LYS A 122 -3.83 -18.05 -11.74
C LYS A 122 -5.32 -17.87 -12.07
N LEU A 123 -6.03 -18.92 -12.50
CA LEU A 123 -7.49 -18.98 -12.70
C LEU A 123 -8.28 -19.20 -11.39
N ARG A 124 -7.66 -19.77 -10.35
CA ARG A 124 -8.22 -19.77 -8.98
C ARG A 124 -8.15 -18.40 -8.29
N ARG A 125 -7.53 -17.40 -8.94
CA ARG A 125 -7.89 -15.99 -8.77
C ARG A 125 -8.99 -15.63 -9.76
N LYS A 126 -10.23 -15.49 -9.32
CA LYS A 126 -11.03 -14.25 -9.44
C LYS A 126 -12.45 -14.47 -8.92
N LYS A 127 -12.98 -13.43 -8.27
CA LYS A 127 -14.23 -13.32 -7.50
C LYS A 127 -14.12 -13.64 -6.01
N THR A 128 -13.45 -12.76 -5.25
CA THR A 128 -13.85 -12.40 -3.88
C THR A 128 -15.06 -11.46 -3.87
N SER A 129 -15.82 -11.46 -4.96
CA SER A 129 -17.04 -10.71 -5.17
C SER A 129 -18.11 -11.20 -4.21
N PRO A 130 -18.73 -10.37 -3.36
CA PRO A 130 -19.98 -10.78 -2.76
C PRO A 130 -20.98 -11.18 -3.85
N THR A 131 -21.53 -12.39 -3.73
CA THR A 131 -22.49 -12.96 -4.69
C THR A 131 -23.90 -13.08 -4.12
N LYS A 132 -24.06 -12.81 -2.82
CA LYS A 132 -25.32 -12.98 -2.11
C LYS A 132 -25.84 -11.62 -1.69
N ASN A 133 -27.11 -11.34 -1.95
CA ASN A 133 -27.79 -10.22 -1.33
C ASN A 133 -27.96 -10.50 0.18
N TYR A 134 -27.87 -9.46 1.00
CA TYR A 134 -27.98 -9.59 2.46
C TYR A 134 -29.10 -8.70 2.99
N ALA A 135 -29.85 -9.21 3.96
CA ALA A 135 -30.76 -8.42 4.78
C ALA A 135 -30.26 -8.48 6.22
N LEU A 136 -29.77 -7.37 6.75
CA LEU A 136 -29.40 -7.25 8.16
C LEU A 136 -30.68 -6.94 8.91
N ILE A 137 -31.02 -7.72 9.94
CA ILE A 137 -32.28 -7.59 10.69
C ILE A 137 -32.02 -7.56 12.18
N ASN A 138 -33.02 -7.09 12.95
CA ASN A 138 -32.99 -7.07 14.41
C ASN A 138 -31.76 -6.33 14.93
N CYS A 139 -31.62 -5.06 14.55
CA CYS A 139 -30.50 -4.21 14.93
C CYS A 139 -30.96 -2.78 15.24
N THR A 140 -30.06 -1.98 15.82
CA THR A 140 -30.23 -0.53 15.91
C THR A 140 -29.31 0.14 14.90
N ILE A 141 -29.86 0.95 14.00
CA ILE A 141 -29.09 1.61 12.94
C ILE A 141 -28.73 3.02 13.38
N ILE A 142 -27.44 3.32 13.39
CA ILE A 142 -26.87 4.67 13.52
C ILE A 142 -26.36 5.04 12.14
N ASP A 143 -27.05 5.92 11.44
CA ASP A 143 -26.87 6.17 10.01
C ASP A 143 -25.60 6.98 9.65
N GLY A 144 -24.92 7.55 10.65
CA GLY A 144 -23.75 8.40 10.49
C GLY A 144 -24.07 9.89 10.37
N ASN A 145 -25.35 10.29 10.42
CA ASN A 145 -25.74 11.70 10.47
C ASN A 145 -25.63 12.25 11.89
N LYS A 146 -25.24 13.53 11.98
CA LYS A 146 -24.96 14.21 13.26
C LYS A 146 -26.18 14.29 14.18
N ASP A 147 -27.36 14.54 13.62
CA ASP A 147 -28.59 14.86 14.37
C ASP A 147 -29.72 13.83 14.13
N SER A 148 -29.42 12.67 13.54
CA SER A 148 -30.40 11.61 13.28
C SER A 148 -30.68 10.77 14.53
N GLU A 149 -31.95 10.49 14.79
CA GLU A 149 -32.35 9.50 15.79
C GLU A 149 -32.03 8.06 15.31
N PRO A 150 -31.48 7.19 16.16
CA PRO A 150 -31.24 5.79 15.81
C PRO A 150 -32.53 5.05 15.43
N ILE A 151 -32.44 4.19 14.40
CA ILE A 151 -33.56 3.37 13.95
C ILE A 151 -33.51 2.04 14.71
N SER A 152 -34.37 1.89 15.73
CA SER A 152 -34.60 0.61 16.41
C SER A 152 -35.35 -0.39 15.53
N GLU A 153 -35.16 -1.69 15.80
CA GLU A 153 -35.75 -2.79 15.00
C GLU A 153 -35.46 -2.62 13.50
N GLY A 154 -34.23 -2.18 13.20
CA GLY A 154 -33.78 -1.79 11.88
C GLY A 154 -33.55 -2.96 10.95
N VAL A 155 -33.80 -2.70 9.67
CA VAL A 155 -33.50 -3.56 8.54
C VAL A 155 -32.66 -2.79 7.51
N ILE A 156 -31.57 -3.40 7.05
CA ILE A 156 -30.74 -2.89 5.94
C ILE A 156 -30.69 -3.94 4.83
N LEU A 157 -31.09 -3.56 3.62
CA LEU A 157 -31.02 -4.38 2.42
C LEU A 157 -29.76 -4.03 1.62
N ILE A 158 -28.90 -5.03 1.40
CA ILE A 158 -27.69 -4.92 0.60
C ILE A 158 -27.86 -5.75 -0.67
N GLN A 159 -27.87 -5.06 -1.81
CA GLN A 159 -27.86 -5.69 -3.13
C GLN A 159 -26.43 -5.79 -3.64
N ASN A 160 -25.97 -7.01 -3.90
CA ASN A 160 -24.65 -7.28 -4.44
C ASN A 160 -24.73 -7.56 -5.94
N THR A 161 -23.94 -6.83 -6.72
CA THR A 161 -23.90 -6.93 -8.19
C THR A 161 -22.50 -7.30 -8.66
N THR A 162 -22.41 -8.10 -9.74
CA THR A 162 -21.13 -8.55 -10.31
C THR A 162 -20.75 -7.86 -11.62
N GLU A 163 -21.47 -6.81 -12.02
CA GLU A 163 -21.40 -6.19 -13.36
C GLU A 163 -21.06 -4.69 -13.35
N SER A 164 -20.40 -4.15 -12.32
CA SER A 164 -19.98 -2.74 -12.34
C SER A 164 -18.59 -2.53 -12.95
N ASP A 165 -18.39 -1.39 -13.61
CA ASP A 165 -17.10 -0.98 -14.21
C ASP A 165 -15.96 -0.92 -13.18
N ASP A 166 -16.30 -0.77 -11.89
CA ASP A 166 -15.38 -0.73 -10.74
C ASP A 166 -15.13 -2.12 -10.09
N GLY A 167 -15.65 -3.19 -10.67
CA GLY A 167 -15.56 -4.55 -10.13
C GLY A 167 -16.83 -5.01 -9.41
N VAL A 168 -16.75 -5.21 -8.09
CA VAL A 168 -17.86 -5.79 -7.31
C VAL A 168 -18.39 -4.75 -6.36
N SER A 169 -19.70 -4.51 -6.43
CA SER A 169 -20.36 -3.47 -5.66
C SER A 169 -21.60 -4.01 -4.98
N GLY A 170 -21.52 -4.12 -3.66
CA GLY A 170 -22.68 -4.14 -2.78
C GLY A 170 -23.13 -2.76 -2.44
N ARG A 171 -24.39 -2.43 -2.75
CA ARG A 171 -25.02 -1.15 -2.42
C ARG A 171 -26.18 -1.35 -1.47
N ILE A 172 -26.42 -0.35 -0.63
CA ILE A 172 -27.61 -0.27 0.21
C ILE A 172 -28.78 0.10 -0.70
N ILE A 173 -29.84 -0.69 -0.69
CA ILE A 173 -31.04 -0.47 -1.52
C ILE A 173 -32.32 -0.28 -0.69
N GLY A 174 -32.20 -0.37 0.63
CA GLY A 174 -33.31 -0.22 1.54
C GLY A 174 -32.82 -0.10 2.98
N ILE A 175 -33.37 0.87 3.70
CA ILE A 175 -33.11 1.12 5.12
C ILE A 175 -34.42 1.53 5.79
N GLY A 176 -34.73 0.94 6.95
CA GLY A 176 -35.90 1.34 7.71
C GLY A 176 -36.18 0.40 8.87
N ARG A 177 -37.36 0.55 9.48
CA ARG A 177 -37.84 -0.39 10.51
C ARG A 177 -38.35 -1.67 9.86
N GLU A 178 -38.30 -2.78 10.58
CA GLU A 178 -38.81 -4.08 10.13
C GLU A 178 -40.28 -4.00 9.66
N SER A 179 -41.10 -3.18 10.30
CA SER A 179 -42.50 -2.93 9.92
C SER A 179 -42.68 -2.23 8.57
N THR A 180 -41.63 -1.60 8.03
CA THR A 180 -41.68 -0.78 6.81
C THR A 180 -40.93 -1.38 5.63
N ILE A 181 -39.99 -2.32 5.88
CA ILE A 181 -39.14 -2.90 4.84
C ILE A 181 -39.59 -4.33 4.53
N THR A 182 -39.98 -4.58 3.28
CA THR A 182 -40.24 -5.94 2.79
C THR A 182 -38.94 -6.59 2.33
N ILE A 183 -38.52 -7.66 3.01
CA ILE A 183 -37.30 -8.40 2.66
C ILE A 183 -37.58 -9.36 1.51
N PRO A 184 -36.92 -9.23 0.34
CA PRO A 184 -37.07 -10.18 -0.75
C PRO A 184 -36.65 -11.60 -0.36
N SER A 185 -37.27 -12.62 -0.96
CA SER A 185 -37.04 -14.03 -0.59
C SER A 185 -35.65 -14.56 -0.96
N ASP A 186 -34.98 -13.92 -1.92
CA ASP A 186 -33.62 -14.25 -2.36
C ASP A 186 -32.52 -13.65 -1.45
N TYR A 187 -32.88 -12.79 -0.50
CA TYR A 187 -31.93 -12.16 0.41
C TYR A 187 -31.55 -13.10 1.56
N LYS A 188 -30.24 -13.25 1.80
CA LYS A 188 -29.75 -13.96 2.98
C LYS A 188 -29.93 -13.07 4.20
N LYS A 189 -30.83 -13.46 5.11
CA LYS A 189 -31.02 -12.78 6.40
C LYS A 189 -29.81 -13.00 7.31
N ILE A 190 -29.33 -11.93 7.93
CA ILE A 190 -28.34 -11.90 9.00
C ILE A 190 -29.01 -11.27 10.21
N ASP A 191 -29.37 -12.11 11.18
CA ASP A 191 -29.91 -11.66 12.46
C ASP A 191 -28.80 -11.14 13.35
N LEU A 192 -28.87 -9.84 13.67
CA LEU A 192 -27.89 -9.13 14.48
C LEU A 192 -28.26 -9.07 15.96
N LYS A 193 -29.36 -9.72 16.39
CA LYS A 193 -29.66 -9.96 17.81
C LYS A 193 -29.66 -8.70 18.69
N GLY A 194 -30.11 -7.58 18.16
CA GLY A 194 -30.17 -6.28 18.83
C GLY A 194 -28.86 -5.48 18.79
N MET A 195 -27.82 -5.93 18.08
CA MET A 195 -26.56 -5.20 17.93
C MET A 195 -26.73 -3.87 17.15
N PHE A 196 -25.70 -3.04 17.18
CA PHE A 196 -25.70 -1.70 16.56
C PHE A 196 -24.95 -1.72 15.24
N VAL A 197 -25.53 -1.12 14.19
CA VAL A 197 -24.91 -0.98 12.86
C VAL A 197 -24.57 0.48 12.61
N LEU A 198 -23.34 0.72 12.13
CA LEU A 198 -22.82 2.05 11.79
C LEU A 198 -22.20 2.01 10.39
N PRO A 199 -22.03 3.17 9.70
CA PRO A 199 -21.14 3.25 8.56
C PRO A 199 -19.73 2.82 8.98
N GLY A 200 -19.00 2.24 8.04
CA GLY A 200 -17.58 1.96 8.25
C GLY A 200 -16.80 3.24 8.53
N LEU A 201 -15.88 3.19 9.49
CA LEU A 201 -15.08 4.34 9.86
C LEU A 201 -14.11 4.72 8.74
N ILE A 202 -13.77 5.99 8.69
CA ILE A 202 -12.85 6.57 7.71
C ILE A 202 -11.66 7.17 8.45
N ASN A 203 -10.44 6.75 8.12
CA ASN A 203 -9.22 7.34 8.67
C ASN A 203 -8.61 8.32 7.64
N ALA A 204 -8.74 9.62 7.89
CA ALA A 204 -8.30 10.67 6.97
C ALA A 204 -6.78 10.93 6.97
N HIS A 205 -6.00 10.26 7.83
CA HIS A 205 -4.55 10.37 7.84
C HIS A 205 -3.90 9.12 8.39
N CYS A 206 -3.18 8.40 7.52
CA CYS A 206 -2.36 7.26 7.92
C CYS A 206 -1.19 7.03 6.97
N HIS A 207 -0.28 6.16 7.38
CA HIS A 207 0.72 5.55 6.51
C HIS A 207 0.56 4.04 6.57
N LEU A 208 0.67 3.34 5.44
CA LEU A 208 0.66 1.88 5.47
C LEU A 208 2.04 1.29 5.78
N THR A 209 3.09 2.11 5.74
CA THR A 209 4.45 1.70 6.02
C THR A 209 4.80 1.77 7.50
N GLY A 210 5.08 0.61 8.12
CA GLY A 210 5.33 0.49 9.57
C GLY A 210 4.08 0.07 10.35
N SER A 211 4.24 -0.38 11.60
CA SER A 211 3.13 -0.96 12.38
C SER A 211 2.77 -0.15 13.63
N GLY A 212 3.33 1.06 13.78
CA GLY A 212 3.25 1.84 15.03
C GLY A 212 4.01 1.23 16.21
N LYS A 213 4.83 0.18 15.98
CA LYS A 213 5.72 -0.34 17.01
C LYS A 213 6.97 0.54 17.11
N PRO A 214 7.38 1.01 18.30
CA PRO A 214 8.66 1.70 18.46
C PRO A 214 9.83 0.83 17.99
N THR A 215 10.53 1.27 16.94
CA THR A 215 11.70 0.59 16.38
C THR A 215 12.94 1.48 16.49
N PHE A 216 14.14 0.91 16.30
CA PHE A 216 15.37 1.70 16.27
C PHE A 216 15.46 2.63 15.04
N LEU A 217 14.59 2.42 14.02
CA LEU A 217 14.58 3.21 12.79
C LEU A 217 14.31 4.69 13.06
N VAL A 218 13.57 5.02 14.13
CA VAL A 218 13.25 6.40 14.55
C VAL A 218 14.47 7.23 14.98
N LYS A 219 15.62 6.57 15.20
CA LYS A 219 16.90 7.20 15.56
C LYS A 219 17.86 7.32 14.37
N LEU A 220 17.50 6.79 13.20
CA LEU A 220 18.39 6.80 12.05
C LEU A 220 18.40 8.17 11.36
N SER A 221 19.55 8.56 10.84
CA SER A 221 19.66 9.74 9.98
C SER A 221 19.08 9.48 8.59
N ASP A 222 18.72 10.56 7.89
CA ASP A 222 18.19 10.52 6.53
C ASP A 222 19.02 9.66 5.58
N LYS A 223 20.35 9.77 5.65
CA LYS A 223 21.27 8.97 4.84
C LYS A 223 21.01 7.47 4.97
N TRP A 224 20.71 6.99 6.17
CA TRP A 224 20.38 5.59 6.39
C TRP A 224 18.96 5.25 5.94
N LEU A 225 17.99 6.15 6.14
CA LEU A 225 16.63 5.99 5.65
C LEU A 225 16.58 5.87 4.12
N TYR A 226 17.32 6.71 3.39
CA TYR A 226 17.48 6.62 1.94
C TYR A 226 18.04 5.25 1.50
N ARG A 227 19.03 4.71 2.22
CA ARG A 227 19.59 3.38 1.91
C ARG A 227 18.56 2.28 2.13
N ILE A 228 17.76 2.36 3.19
CA ILE A 228 16.68 1.40 3.47
C ILE A 228 15.64 1.47 2.35
N ILE A 229 15.20 2.66 1.94
CA ILE A 229 14.21 2.82 0.87
C ILE A 229 14.73 2.26 -0.45
N ARG A 230 16.02 2.46 -0.77
CA ARG A 230 16.64 1.83 -1.95
C ARG A 230 16.65 0.29 -1.88
N ILE A 231 16.81 -0.29 -0.70
CA ILE A 231 16.71 -1.74 -0.50
C ILE A 231 15.25 -2.20 -0.68
N LEU A 232 14.29 -1.44 -0.14
CA LEU A 232 12.87 -1.70 -0.30
C LEU A 232 12.42 -1.59 -1.77
N ASP A 233 13.10 -0.79 -2.60
CA ASP A 233 12.82 -0.67 -4.04
C ASP A 233 13.40 -1.82 -4.89
N THR A 234 14.07 -2.80 -4.28
CA THR A 234 14.43 -4.05 -4.97
C THR A 234 13.20 -4.94 -5.17
N PRO A 235 13.18 -5.87 -6.15
CA PRO A 235 12.02 -6.77 -6.35
C PRO A 235 11.60 -7.53 -5.09
N LEU A 236 12.56 -8.02 -4.30
CA LEU A 236 12.28 -8.68 -3.03
C LEU A 236 11.80 -7.69 -1.96
N GLY A 237 12.42 -6.52 -1.86
CA GLY A 237 12.02 -5.45 -0.96
C GLY A 237 10.58 -5.01 -1.18
N ARG A 238 10.16 -4.84 -2.44
CA ARG A 238 8.80 -4.45 -2.82
C ARG A 238 7.78 -5.50 -2.39
N ILE A 239 8.10 -6.80 -2.55
CA ILE A 239 7.23 -7.90 -2.08
C ILE A 239 7.04 -7.85 -0.55
N LEU A 240 8.11 -7.62 0.20
CA LEU A 240 8.06 -7.54 1.67
C LEU A 240 7.29 -6.31 2.14
N LEU A 241 7.58 -5.15 1.55
CA LEU A 241 6.90 -3.88 1.85
C LEU A 241 5.39 -4.00 1.58
N LYS A 242 5.02 -4.50 0.40
CA LYS A 242 3.63 -4.73 0.02
C LYS A 242 2.93 -5.68 0.99
N ARG A 243 3.58 -6.76 1.40
CA ARG A 243 3.00 -7.72 2.38
C ARG A 243 2.73 -7.05 3.73
N MET A 244 3.61 -6.16 4.19
CA MET A 244 3.41 -5.38 5.41
C MET A 244 2.23 -4.41 5.25
N MET A 245 2.21 -3.61 4.19
CA MET A 245 1.15 -2.63 3.93
C MET A 245 -0.23 -3.29 3.83
N LYS A 246 -0.33 -4.42 3.12
CA LYS A 246 -1.55 -5.25 3.07
C LYS A 246 -2.00 -5.73 4.45
N LYS A 247 -1.07 -6.15 5.30
CA LYS A 247 -1.39 -6.58 6.67
C LYS A 247 -1.94 -5.41 7.49
N ASN A 248 -1.35 -4.23 7.37
CA ASN A 248 -1.78 -3.04 8.09
C ASN A 248 -3.16 -2.56 7.63
N ALA A 249 -3.40 -2.50 6.32
CA ALA A 249 -4.70 -2.19 5.74
C ALA A 249 -5.77 -3.19 6.19
N LEU A 250 -5.46 -4.50 6.20
CA LEU A 250 -6.38 -5.53 6.69
C LEU A 250 -6.66 -5.41 8.20
N ASN A 251 -5.66 -5.05 9.01
CA ASN A 251 -5.85 -4.79 10.43
C ASN A 251 -6.79 -3.59 10.65
N ALA A 252 -6.66 -2.53 9.86
CA ALA A 252 -7.56 -1.38 9.91
C ALA A 252 -8.99 -1.77 9.54
N LEU A 253 -9.16 -2.51 8.44
CA LEU A 253 -10.46 -3.04 8.03
C LEU A 253 -11.11 -3.91 9.11
N HIS A 254 -10.34 -4.79 9.73
CA HIS A 254 -10.81 -5.63 10.83
C HIS A 254 -11.17 -4.85 12.10
N ALA A 255 -10.65 -3.63 12.24
CA ALA A 255 -11.00 -2.68 13.30
C ALA A 255 -12.13 -1.71 12.87
N GLY A 256 -12.80 -1.99 11.75
CA GLY A 256 -13.94 -1.21 11.28
C GLY A 256 -13.60 -0.01 10.40
N VAL A 257 -12.33 0.21 10.07
CA VAL A 257 -11.90 1.27 9.16
C VAL A 257 -12.04 0.78 7.71
N THR A 258 -13.10 1.21 7.02
CA THR A 258 -13.41 0.78 5.65
C THR A 258 -12.82 1.68 4.57
N THR A 259 -12.39 2.89 4.94
CA THR A 259 -11.71 3.83 4.03
C THR A 259 -10.50 4.48 4.72
N MET A 260 -9.40 4.65 4.01
CA MET A 260 -8.17 5.26 4.52
C MET A 260 -7.56 6.23 3.51
N LYS A 261 -7.06 7.38 3.99
CA LYS A 261 -6.24 8.33 3.21
C LYS A 261 -4.77 8.17 3.58
N THR A 262 -3.94 7.69 2.65
CA THR A 262 -2.50 7.44 2.86
C THR A 262 -1.66 8.66 2.49
N MET A 263 -0.76 9.05 3.40
CA MET A 263 -0.01 10.32 3.32
C MET A 263 1.47 10.06 3.02
N SER A 264 1.95 10.15 1.78
CA SER A 264 3.38 10.03 1.47
C SER A 264 4.03 8.68 1.82
N ASP A 265 3.54 7.56 1.26
CA ASP A 265 4.20 6.26 1.40
C ASP A 265 5.34 6.08 0.36
N PRO A 266 6.44 5.38 0.72
CA PRO A 266 7.59 5.24 -0.16
C PRO A 266 7.26 4.47 -1.45
N ILE A 267 7.98 4.83 -2.50
CA ILE A 267 8.05 4.12 -3.79
C ILE A 267 6.70 3.82 -4.48
N TYR A 268 5.64 4.60 -4.15
CA TYR A 268 4.28 4.43 -4.67
C TYR A 268 3.67 3.06 -4.35
N MET A 269 4.12 2.42 -3.27
CA MET A 269 3.63 1.10 -2.91
C MET A 269 2.17 1.15 -2.41
N ASP A 270 1.72 2.29 -1.90
CA ASP A 270 0.33 2.55 -1.54
C ASP A 270 -0.58 2.47 -2.77
N LEU A 271 -0.17 3.07 -3.90
CA LEU A 271 -0.88 2.96 -5.19
C LEU A 271 -0.98 1.49 -5.64
N GLU A 272 0.11 0.72 -5.55
CA GLU A 272 0.05 -0.71 -5.91
C GLU A 272 -0.91 -1.51 -5.03
N VAL A 273 -1.03 -1.17 -3.74
CA VAL A 273 -1.97 -1.83 -2.83
C VAL A 273 -3.41 -1.39 -3.13
N ARG A 274 -3.64 -0.10 -3.36
CA ARG A 274 -4.94 0.45 -3.79
C ARG A 274 -5.43 -0.23 -5.05
N ASP A 275 -4.60 -0.29 -6.08
CA ASP A 275 -4.98 -0.87 -7.37
C ASP A 275 -5.29 -2.37 -7.23
N GLU A 276 -4.52 -3.11 -6.42
CA GLU A 276 -4.84 -4.52 -6.14
C GLU A 276 -6.16 -4.71 -5.36
N ILE A 277 -6.54 -3.76 -4.49
CA ILE A 277 -7.84 -3.77 -3.80
C ILE A 277 -8.97 -3.45 -4.79
N ASN A 278 -8.81 -2.40 -5.61
CA ASN A 278 -9.80 -1.97 -6.60
C ASN A 278 -10.04 -3.04 -7.67
N GLU A 279 -9.00 -3.75 -8.11
CA GLU A 279 -9.11 -4.89 -9.03
C GLU A 279 -9.71 -6.15 -8.39
N GLY A 280 -9.97 -6.14 -7.08
CA GLY A 280 -10.47 -7.29 -6.32
C GLY A 280 -9.46 -8.43 -6.17
N ASN A 281 -8.15 -8.15 -6.32
CA ASN A 281 -7.10 -9.15 -6.13
C ASN A 281 -6.83 -9.43 -4.64
N ILE A 282 -7.12 -8.47 -3.78
CA ILE A 282 -7.06 -8.58 -2.32
C ILE A 282 -8.26 -7.88 -1.68
N ILE A 283 -8.63 -8.32 -0.47
CA ILE A 283 -9.62 -7.62 0.37
C ILE A 283 -8.88 -6.59 1.21
N GLY A 284 -9.42 -5.37 1.26
CA GLY A 284 -8.88 -4.26 2.04
C GLY A 284 -9.86 -3.09 2.06
N PRO A 285 -9.58 -2.05 2.86
CA PRO A 285 -10.36 -0.81 2.84
C PRO A 285 -10.16 -0.08 1.50
N ARG A 286 -11.08 0.82 1.16
CA ARG A 286 -10.86 1.80 0.09
C ARG A 286 -9.68 2.68 0.47
N LEU A 287 -8.72 2.83 -0.44
CA LEU A 287 -7.53 3.65 -0.22
C LEU A 287 -7.56 4.87 -1.14
N LEU A 288 -7.39 6.06 -0.56
CA LEU A 288 -7.07 7.29 -1.27
C LEU A 288 -5.60 7.58 -1.01
N CYS A 289 -4.79 7.63 -2.06
CA CYS A 289 -3.34 7.60 -1.95
C CYS A 289 -2.71 8.85 -2.53
N SER A 290 -1.79 9.46 -1.77
CA SER A 290 -1.00 10.60 -2.26
C SER A 290 0.27 10.20 -3.01
N GLY A 291 0.67 8.92 -2.94
CA GLY A 291 1.94 8.48 -3.46
C GLY A 291 3.09 9.12 -2.68
N LYS A 292 3.98 9.86 -3.36
CA LYS A 292 5.10 10.53 -2.70
C LYS A 292 4.72 11.95 -2.27
N GLY A 293 5.04 12.31 -1.02
CA GLY A 293 4.96 13.68 -0.57
C GLY A 293 5.94 14.62 -1.28
N ILE A 294 5.87 15.91 -0.97
CA ILE A 294 6.79 16.93 -1.50
C ILE A 294 7.28 17.79 -0.34
N CYS A 295 8.60 17.93 -0.19
CA CYS A 295 9.23 18.77 0.82
C CYS A 295 10.49 19.44 0.27
N VAL A 296 11.03 20.39 1.03
CA VAL A 296 12.31 21.05 0.74
C VAL A 296 13.49 20.24 1.26
N THR A 297 14.70 20.58 0.83
CA THR A 297 15.95 20.00 1.34
C THR A 297 16.07 20.21 2.86
N GLY A 298 16.27 19.12 3.59
CA GLY A 298 16.29 19.11 5.06
C GLY A 298 14.91 19.27 5.70
N GLY A 299 13.85 19.19 4.91
CA GLY A 299 12.47 19.26 5.37
C GLY A 299 11.90 17.92 5.84
N HIS A 300 10.75 17.98 6.50
CA HIS A 300 10.06 16.78 6.99
C HIS A 300 9.74 15.81 5.85
N GLY A 301 9.77 14.50 6.16
CA GLY A 301 9.44 13.43 5.21
C GLY A 301 10.52 13.10 4.18
N GLY A 302 11.67 13.77 4.22
CA GLY A 302 12.80 13.67 3.27
C GLY A 302 12.84 12.42 2.41
N ALA A 303 13.25 11.27 2.98
CA ALA A 303 13.48 10.04 2.20
C ALA A 303 12.22 9.43 1.56
N MET A 304 11.03 9.80 2.01
CA MET A 304 9.73 9.35 1.52
C MET A 304 9.08 10.33 0.52
N ALA A 305 9.61 11.55 0.42
CA ALA A 305 9.08 12.63 -0.41
C ALA A 305 9.99 12.96 -1.62
N TYR A 306 9.49 13.79 -2.52
CA TYR A 306 10.32 14.52 -3.47
C TYR A 306 10.93 15.73 -2.77
N LEU A 307 12.26 15.87 -2.88
CA LEU A 307 12.95 17.12 -2.58
C LEU A 307 12.75 18.10 -3.72
N ALA A 308 12.28 19.30 -3.39
CA ALA A 308 12.07 20.39 -4.32
C ALA A 308 12.29 21.73 -3.60
N ASP A 309 13.28 22.49 -4.05
CA ASP A 309 13.78 23.73 -3.43
C ASP A 309 13.42 24.98 -4.26
N SER A 310 12.43 24.85 -5.15
CA SER A 310 11.94 25.97 -5.96
C SER A 310 10.56 25.69 -6.58
N VAL A 311 9.86 26.77 -6.94
CA VAL A 311 8.56 26.74 -7.65
C VAL A 311 8.57 25.81 -8.89
N PRO A 312 9.55 25.85 -9.81
CA PRO A 312 9.60 24.91 -10.94
C PRO A 312 9.74 23.44 -10.52
N GLU A 313 10.47 23.16 -9.44
CA GLU A 313 10.64 21.81 -8.91
C GLU A 313 9.39 21.29 -8.23
N ILE A 314 8.71 22.13 -7.44
CA ILE A 314 7.40 21.81 -6.84
C ILE A 314 6.40 21.45 -7.93
N ARG A 315 6.28 22.29 -8.96
CA ARG A 315 5.43 22.04 -10.13
C ARG A 315 5.76 20.70 -10.78
N LYS A 316 7.05 20.41 -10.96
CA LYS A 316 7.51 19.15 -11.56
C LYS A 316 7.18 17.95 -10.66
N ALA A 317 7.30 18.08 -9.35
CA ALA A 317 6.96 17.03 -8.38
C ALA A 317 5.45 16.71 -8.39
N VAL A 318 4.59 17.73 -8.35
CA VAL A 318 3.13 17.54 -8.47
C VAL A 318 2.78 16.83 -9.78
N ARG A 319 3.35 17.26 -10.91
CA ARG A 319 3.10 16.62 -12.22
C ARG A 319 3.58 15.17 -12.31
N LYS A 320 4.63 14.80 -11.56
CA LYS A 320 5.03 13.39 -11.44
C LYS A 320 3.96 12.58 -10.71
N ASN A 321 3.44 13.09 -9.58
CA ASN A 321 2.35 12.44 -8.88
C ASN A 321 1.08 12.33 -9.73
N LEU A 322 0.71 13.40 -10.47
CA LEU A 322 -0.41 13.35 -11.42
C LEU A 322 -0.23 12.25 -12.48
N ARG A 323 0.98 12.08 -13.00
CA ARG A 323 1.29 11.01 -13.96
C ARG A 323 1.11 9.60 -13.35
N GLU A 324 1.44 9.43 -12.07
CA GLU A 324 1.25 8.17 -11.34
C GLU A 324 -0.21 7.96 -10.91
N LYS A 325 -1.13 8.91 -11.19
CA LYS A 325 -2.56 8.83 -10.88
C LYS A 325 -2.84 8.67 -9.38
N VAL A 326 -2.21 9.53 -8.59
CA VAL A 326 -2.55 9.71 -7.17
C VAL A 326 -3.96 10.28 -7.03
N ASP A 327 -4.59 10.07 -5.88
CA ASP A 327 -5.95 10.55 -5.58
C ASP A 327 -5.94 11.96 -4.99
N PHE A 328 -4.80 12.39 -4.42
CA PHE A 328 -4.59 13.74 -3.87
C PHE A 328 -3.09 14.04 -3.76
N ILE A 329 -2.72 15.28 -3.44
CA ILE A 329 -1.31 15.69 -3.23
C ILE A 329 -1.02 15.87 -1.74
N LYS A 330 0.15 15.43 -1.27
CA LYS A 330 0.66 15.72 0.08
C LYS A 330 1.91 16.58 0.00
N ILE A 331 1.92 17.69 0.71
CA ILE A 331 3.10 18.53 0.93
C ILE A 331 3.48 18.52 2.42
N LEU A 332 4.74 18.86 2.70
CA LEU A 332 5.24 18.99 4.07
C LEU A 332 5.77 20.40 4.30
N SER A 333 4.87 21.28 4.72
CA SER A 333 5.12 22.73 4.80
C SER A 333 5.92 23.16 6.01
N THR A 334 5.94 22.34 7.07
CA THR A 334 6.73 22.58 8.29
C THR A 334 7.61 21.38 8.62
N GLY A 335 8.56 21.59 9.54
CA GLY A 335 9.28 20.49 10.19
C GLY A 335 8.35 19.61 11.02
N GLY A 336 8.80 18.38 11.31
CA GLY A 336 8.10 17.42 12.16
C GLY A 336 8.82 17.17 13.49
N VAL A 337 8.10 16.66 14.49
CA VAL A 337 8.68 16.18 15.76
C VAL A 337 9.85 15.21 15.55
N MET A 338 9.75 14.35 14.53
CA MET A 338 10.74 13.30 14.26
C MET A 338 12.07 13.82 13.70
N ASP A 339 12.12 15.06 13.23
CA ASP A 339 13.33 15.67 12.62
C ASP A 339 14.00 16.70 13.53
N ALA A 340 13.35 17.08 14.65
CA ALA A 340 13.86 18.12 15.53
C ALA A 340 15.14 17.69 16.26
N GLU A 341 16.18 18.53 16.17
CA GLU A 341 17.47 18.36 16.84
C GLU A 341 17.63 19.33 18.03
N ARG A 342 16.76 20.36 18.11
CA ARG A 342 16.62 21.27 19.26
C ARG A 342 15.19 21.34 19.76
N VAL A 343 15.03 21.71 21.02
CA VAL A 343 13.72 21.91 21.65
C VAL A 343 13.06 23.15 21.07
N GLY A 344 11.80 23.04 20.64
CA GLY A 344 11.05 24.11 19.98
C GLY A 344 11.34 24.26 18.49
N GLU A 345 12.09 23.34 17.88
CA GLU A 345 12.40 23.36 16.43
C GLU A 345 11.31 22.66 15.59
N ALA A 346 10.56 21.73 16.18
CA ALA A 346 9.44 21.08 15.49
C ALA A 346 8.38 22.12 15.07
N GLY A 347 7.74 21.89 13.93
CA GLY A 347 6.76 22.83 13.37
C GLY A 347 7.34 24.09 12.72
N ARG A 348 8.67 24.32 12.70
CA ARG A 348 9.26 25.45 11.97
C ARG A 348 8.79 25.47 10.50
N PRO A 349 8.31 26.59 9.95
CA PRO A 349 8.00 26.70 8.52
C PRO A 349 9.21 26.36 7.64
N GLN A 350 8.95 25.59 6.57
CA GLN A 350 9.97 25.04 5.68
C GLN A 350 9.69 25.32 4.20
N MET A 351 8.42 25.48 3.81
CA MET A 351 8.05 25.90 2.46
C MET A 351 7.58 27.36 2.48
N THR A 352 7.94 28.12 1.45
CA THR A 352 7.40 29.46 1.26
C THR A 352 5.94 29.41 0.80
N ILE A 353 5.19 30.51 1.02
CA ILE A 353 3.81 30.63 0.51
C ILE A 353 3.75 30.41 -1.01
N GLU A 354 4.73 30.91 -1.77
CA GLU A 354 4.78 30.75 -3.24
C GLU A 354 4.93 29.28 -3.66
N GLU A 355 5.72 28.51 -2.92
CA GLU A 355 5.90 27.06 -3.15
C GLU A 355 4.62 26.29 -2.80
N ILE A 356 3.98 26.62 -1.68
CA ILE A 356 2.70 26.02 -1.27
C ILE A 356 1.62 26.33 -2.33
N GLU A 357 1.48 27.61 -2.70
CA GLU A 357 0.52 28.07 -3.71
C GLU A 357 0.75 27.38 -5.06
N THR A 358 2.01 27.23 -5.48
CA THR A 358 2.34 26.50 -6.71
C THR A 358 1.88 25.05 -6.65
N ALA A 359 2.06 24.38 -5.50
CA ALA A 359 1.60 23.00 -5.32
C ALA A 359 0.07 22.91 -5.42
N CYS A 360 -0.65 23.81 -4.75
CA CYS A 360 -2.12 23.90 -4.77
C CYS A 360 -2.64 24.14 -6.19
N ILE A 361 -2.11 25.15 -6.89
CA ILE A 361 -2.52 25.47 -8.28
C ILE A 361 -2.37 24.25 -9.20
N GLU A 362 -1.24 23.54 -9.14
CA GLU A 362 -1.03 22.37 -10.01
C GLU A 362 -1.91 21.17 -9.60
N ALA A 363 -2.17 20.98 -8.29
CA ALA A 363 -3.09 19.94 -7.81
C ALA A 363 -4.54 20.21 -8.26
N HIS A 364 -5.03 21.45 -8.05
CA HIS A 364 -6.39 21.86 -8.39
C HIS A 364 -6.64 21.90 -9.90
N ARG A 365 -5.62 22.19 -10.73
CA ARG A 365 -5.72 22.01 -12.19
C ARG A 365 -5.92 20.56 -12.62
N GLY A 366 -5.48 19.61 -11.78
CA GLY A 366 -5.78 18.18 -11.92
C GLY A 366 -7.07 17.76 -11.24
N ASN A 367 -7.84 18.70 -10.69
CA ASN A 367 -9.02 18.46 -9.84
C ASN A 367 -8.72 17.55 -8.63
N LEU A 368 -7.51 17.66 -8.07
CA LEU A 368 -7.10 16.91 -6.89
C LEU A 368 -7.03 17.80 -5.66
N LEU A 369 -7.48 17.28 -4.52
CA LEU A 369 -7.26 17.90 -3.23
C LEU A 369 -5.76 17.91 -2.86
N ILE A 370 -5.36 18.83 -1.98
CA ILE A 370 -4.02 18.90 -1.42
C ILE A 370 -4.03 19.00 0.12
N ALA A 371 -3.23 18.15 0.76
CA ALA A 371 -3.03 18.09 2.20
C ALA A 371 -1.65 18.60 2.59
N SER A 372 -1.54 19.34 3.69
CA SER A 372 -0.27 19.84 4.21
C SER A 372 0.04 19.31 5.60
N HIS A 373 1.23 18.73 5.79
CA HIS A 373 1.81 18.58 7.13
C HIS A 373 2.15 19.96 7.69
N CYS A 374 1.58 20.30 8.85
CA CYS A 374 1.81 21.58 9.49
C CYS A 374 1.63 21.51 11.01
N GLU A 375 2.70 21.70 11.77
CA GLU A 375 2.72 21.58 13.24
C GLU A 375 2.95 22.94 13.95
N SER A 376 2.69 24.08 13.30
CA SER A 376 2.83 25.39 13.96
C SER A 376 1.79 26.40 13.52
N THR A 377 1.51 27.37 14.40
CA THR A 377 0.56 28.45 14.11
C THR A 377 0.99 29.33 12.95
N GLU A 378 2.30 29.56 12.77
CA GLU A 378 2.83 30.31 11.62
C GLU A 378 2.65 29.51 10.33
N GLY A 379 3.00 28.21 10.35
CA GLY A 379 2.78 27.32 9.22
C GLY A 379 1.31 27.21 8.81
N ILE A 380 0.37 27.26 9.77
CA ILE A 380 -1.08 27.27 9.46
C ILE A 380 -1.41 28.48 8.60
N GLU A 381 -0.90 29.66 8.95
CA GLU A 381 -1.17 30.89 8.19
C GLU A 381 -0.63 30.79 6.77
N GLU A 382 0.58 30.29 6.60
CA GLU A 382 1.22 30.12 5.28
C GLU A 382 0.50 29.07 4.43
N ALA A 383 0.14 27.92 5.03
CA ALA A 383 -0.59 26.85 4.35
C ALA A 383 -1.97 27.32 3.89
N LEU A 384 -2.72 28.03 4.75
CA LEU A 384 -4.01 28.61 4.41
C LEU A 384 -3.89 29.63 3.27
N LYS A 385 -2.92 30.55 3.36
CA LYS A 385 -2.65 31.52 2.30
C LYS A 385 -2.25 30.84 0.99
N GLY A 386 -1.55 29.72 1.04
CA GLY A 386 -1.23 28.92 -0.14
C GLY A 386 -2.44 28.18 -0.75
N GLY A 387 -3.56 28.05 -0.03
CA GLY A 387 -4.79 27.46 -0.56
C GLY A 387 -4.92 25.95 -0.34
N VAL A 388 -4.34 25.39 0.72
CA VAL A 388 -4.45 23.94 0.98
C VAL A 388 -5.88 23.52 1.33
N ASP A 389 -6.27 22.28 1.00
CA ASP A 389 -7.61 21.76 1.28
C ASP A 389 -7.72 21.11 2.66
N SER A 390 -6.62 20.52 3.16
CA SER A 390 -6.53 20.05 4.55
C SER A 390 -5.18 20.37 5.18
N ILE A 391 -5.23 20.76 6.45
CA ILE A 391 -4.08 20.91 7.33
C ILE A 391 -4.06 19.71 8.26
N GLU A 392 -2.96 18.97 8.23
CA GLU A 392 -2.71 17.80 9.07
C GLU A 392 -1.92 18.22 10.31
N HIS A 393 -2.23 17.61 11.46
CA HIS A 393 -1.71 17.94 12.79
C HIS A 393 -2.27 19.28 13.32
N GLY A 394 -1.84 20.38 12.70
CA GLY A 394 -2.16 21.72 13.15
C GLY A 394 -1.42 22.12 14.43
N ALA A 395 -1.91 23.19 15.04
CA ALA A 395 -1.35 23.86 16.21
C ALA A 395 -2.44 24.79 16.77
N GLU A 396 -2.08 25.64 17.73
CA GLU A 396 -2.98 26.68 18.23
C GLU A 396 -3.45 27.60 17.08
N ILE A 397 -4.77 27.78 16.95
CA ILE A 397 -5.40 28.59 15.91
C ILE A 397 -5.68 29.98 16.46
N LYS A 398 -5.17 31.01 15.77
CA LYS A 398 -5.45 32.42 16.10
C LYS A 398 -6.77 32.87 15.48
N ASP A 399 -7.41 33.88 16.08
CA ASP A 399 -8.67 34.44 15.58
C ASP A 399 -8.56 34.96 14.14
N SER A 400 -7.41 35.54 13.77
CA SER A 400 -7.12 36.00 12.41
C SER A 400 -7.14 34.88 11.36
N GLN A 401 -6.96 33.62 11.77
CA GLN A 401 -6.87 32.46 10.88
C GLN A 401 -8.22 31.77 10.68
N ILE A 402 -9.20 31.99 11.56
CA ILE A 402 -10.52 31.31 11.51
C ILE A 402 -11.21 31.54 10.16
N GLN A 403 -11.22 32.79 9.68
CA GLN A 403 -11.87 33.12 8.41
C GLN A 403 -11.16 32.50 7.22
N LEU A 404 -9.83 32.34 7.29
CA LEU A 404 -9.08 31.67 6.24
C LEU A 404 -9.40 30.17 6.19
N PHE A 405 -9.69 29.51 7.31
CA PHE A 405 -10.21 28.13 7.28
C PHE A 405 -11.61 28.05 6.66
N LYS A 406 -12.52 28.94 7.09
CA LYS A 406 -13.94 28.88 6.69
C LYS A 406 -14.18 29.30 5.25
N ASN A 407 -13.42 30.28 4.75
CA ASN A 407 -13.61 30.95 3.48
C ASN A 407 -12.28 31.05 2.70
N ASN A 408 -11.65 29.91 2.43
CA ASN A 408 -10.41 29.84 1.67
C ASN A 408 -10.67 29.87 0.16
N SER A 409 -10.78 31.05 -0.44
CA SER A 409 -10.98 31.17 -1.90
C SER A 409 -9.87 30.55 -2.77
N ARG A 410 -8.72 30.19 -2.19
CA ARG A 410 -7.60 29.54 -2.89
C ARG A 410 -7.62 28.02 -2.77
N SER A 411 -8.44 27.44 -1.87
CA SER A 411 -8.62 25.99 -1.83
C SER A 411 -9.63 25.55 -2.89
N LEU A 412 -9.63 24.24 -3.22
CA LEU A 412 -10.43 23.69 -4.31
C LEU A 412 -11.93 23.92 -4.10
N ARG A 413 -12.37 23.91 -2.83
CA ARG A 413 -13.78 23.95 -2.44
C ARG A 413 -14.17 25.19 -1.64
N GLY A 414 -13.29 26.19 -1.54
CA GLY A 414 -13.57 27.45 -0.85
C GLY A 414 -13.42 27.40 0.68
N TYR A 415 -12.92 26.30 1.24
CA TYR A 415 -12.64 26.11 2.67
C TYR A 415 -11.47 25.14 2.88
N THR A 416 -10.91 25.12 4.08
CA THR A 416 -9.85 24.20 4.49
C THR A 416 -10.30 23.39 5.72
N TYR A 417 -9.99 22.09 5.74
CA TYR A 417 -10.18 21.22 6.91
C TYR A 417 -8.97 21.24 7.83
N LEU A 418 -9.19 21.03 9.13
CA LEU A 418 -8.15 20.61 10.08
C LEU A 418 -8.29 19.10 10.35
N VAL A 419 -7.20 18.34 10.29
CA VAL A 419 -7.14 16.92 10.68
C VAL A 419 -6.09 16.80 11.79
N PRO A 420 -6.49 16.87 13.08
CA PRO A 420 -5.57 17.04 14.20
C PRO A 420 -4.62 15.88 14.49
N THR A 421 -5.04 14.63 14.25
CA THR A 421 -4.20 13.43 14.49
C THR A 421 -3.61 13.35 15.90
N ILE A 422 -4.42 13.59 16.93
CA ILE A 422 -4.01 13.59 18.35
C ILE A 422 -3.31 12.28 18.73
N SER A 423 -3.74 11.15 18.16
CA SER A 423 -3.11 9.84 18.35
C SER A 423 -1.63 9.78 17.97
N ALA A 424 -1.15 10.65 17.08
CA ALA A 424 0.22 10.63 16.54
C ALA A 424 1.26 10.97 17.62
N GLY A 425 1.06 12.09 18.32
CA GLY A 425 2.00 12.55 19.34
C GLY A 425 1.64 12.07 20.75
N MET A 426 0.39 11.66 21.02
CA MET A 426 -0.05 11.27 22.37
C MET A 426 0.85 10.23 23.04
N GLY A 427 1.19 9.14 22.33
CA GLY A 427 2.08 8.11 22.89
C GLY A 427 3.52 8.62 23.09
N LEU A 428 4.00 9.53 22.22
CA LEU A 428 5.32 10.14 22.34
C LEU A 428 5.40 11.15 23.49
N ALA A 429 4.31 11.85 23.77
CA ALA A 429 4.17 12.84 24.83
C ALA A 429 3.93 12.19 26.21
N SER A 430 3.10 11.14 26.28
CA SER A 430 2.71 10.49 27.54
C SER A 430 3.71 9.46 28.08
N LEU A 431 4.47 8.78 27.20
CA LEU A 431 5.35 7.67 27.62
C LEU A 431 6.82 8.11 27.77
N PRO A 432 7.58 7.45 28.66
CA PRO A 432 9.01 7.71 28.80
C PRO A 432 9.78 7.34 27.52
N LYS A 433 10.85 8.10 27.22
CA LYS A 433 11.68 7.94 26.01
C LYS A 433 12.28 6.53 25.85
N GLU A 434 12.45 5.79 26.94
CA GLU A 434 12.93 4.41 26.94
C GLU A 434 11.95 3.47 26.22
N GLU A 435 10.65 3.75 26.31
CA GLU A 435 9.60 2.96 25.67
C GLU A 435 9.36 3.38 24.22
N THR A 436 9.28 4.69 23.97
CA THR A 436 9.08 5.27 22.63
C THR A 436 10.34 5.22 21.77
N LYS A 437 11.51 5.02 22.41
CA LYS A 437 12.84 4.97 21.78
C LYS A 437 13.21 6.25 21.06
N ILE A 438 12.64 7.40 21.43
CA ILE A 438 13.01 8.71 20.90
C ILE A 438 14.11 9.36 21.76
N THR A 439 14.61 10.52 21.33
CA THR A 439 15.55 11.33 22.13
C THR A 439 14.79 12.23 23.10
N ALA A 440 15.44 12.75 24.14
CA ALA A 440 14.81 13.69 25.06
C ALA A 440 14.33 14.97 24.35
N VAL A 441 15.09 15.44 23.35
CA VAL A 441 14.70 16.59 22.52
C VAL A 441 13.41 16.30 21.76
N LYS A 442 13.31 15.13 21.12
CA LYS A 442 12.10 14.73 20.38
C LYS A 442 10.90 14.56 21.32
N GLN A 443 11.12 14.06 22.54
CA GLN A 443 10.05 13.93 23.54
C GLN A 443 9.51 15.31 23.97
N GLN A 444 10.39 16.28 24.24
CA GLN A 444 9.96 17.63 24.62
C GLN A 444 9.23 18.33 23.47
N ASN A 445 9.72 18.18 22.23
CA ASN A 445 8.99 18.67 21.06
C ASN A 445 7.63 17.97 20.90
N ALA A 446 7.55 16.65 21.13
CA ALA A 446 6.29 15.92 21.07
C ALA A 446 5.25 16.49 22.04
N VAL A 447 5.63 16.80 23.28
CA VAL A 447 4.74 17.46 24.25
C VAL A 447 4.28 18.82 23.74
N LEU A 448 5.19 19.69 23.29
CA LEU A 448 4.86 21.04 22.81
C LEU A 448 3.91 21.01 21.60
N ILE A 449 4.16 20.13 20.64
CA ILE A 449 3.31 19.97 19.46
C ILE A 449 1.95 19.39 19.86
N GLU A 450 1.91 18.37 20.71
CA GLU A 450 0.67 17.75 21.18
C GLU A 450 -0.24 18.76 21.89
N GLU A 451 0.30 19.59 22.78
CA GLU A 451 -0.45 20.66 23.43
C GLU A 451 -1.02 21.66 22.41
N GLY A 452 -0.23 22.02 21.40
CA GLY A 452 -0.66 22.89 20.30
C GLY A 452 -1.79 22.27 19.48
N MET A 453 -1.68 21.00 19.10
CA MET A 453 -2.71 20.27 18.35
C MET A 453 -4.04 20.20 19.12
N ILE A 454 -3.99 19.93 20.43
CA ILE A 454 -5.19 19.87 21.26
C ILE A 454 -5.87 21.25 21.36
N LYS A 455 -5.10 22.33 21.58
CA LYS A 455 -5.62 23.71 21.54
C LYS A 455 -6.24 24.05 20.18
N GLY A 456 -5.59 23.61 19.10
CA GLY A 456 -6.08 23.73 17.73
C GLY A 456 -7.43 23.04 17.53
N LEU A 457 -7.55 21.78 17.96
CA LEU A 457 -8.80 21.01 17.93
C LEU A 457 -9.91 21.70 18.72
N GLN A 458 -9.63 22.14 19.95
CA GLN A 458 -10.59 22.85 20.80
C GLN A 458 -11.11 24.12 20.13
N LYS A 459 -10.19 24.94 19.59
CA LYS A 459 -10.54 26.18 18.90
C LYS A 459 -11.32 25.90 17.62
N ALA A 460 -10.88 24.93 16.82
CA ALA A 460 -11.55 24.55 15.58
C ALA A 460 -13.00 24.11 15.85
N TYR A 461 -13.21 23.27 16.87
CA TYR A 461 -14.54 22.79 17.24
C TYR A 461 -15.42 23.94 17.72
N LYS A 462 -14.94 24.75 18.67
CA LYS A 462 -15.68 25.88 19.23
C LYS A 462 -16.09 26.90 18.16
N GLU A 463 -15.22 27.16 17.20
CA GLU A 463 -15.44 28.16 16.16
C GLU A 463 -16.15 27.58 14.94
N GLY A 464 -16.47 26.29 14.88
CA GLY A 464 -17.11 25.67 13.70
C GLY A 464 -16.20 25.67 12.45
N ILE A 465 -14.89 25.49 12.65
CA ILE A 465 -13.98 25.10 11.58
C ILE A 465 -14.26 23.64 11.24
N ARG A 466 -14.12 23.26 9.96
CA ARG A 466 -14.29 21.87 9.52
C ARG A 466 -13.14 21.01 10.04
N ILE A 467 -13.48 19.90 10.70
CA ILE A 467 -12.51 18.99 11.34
C ILE A 467 -12.64 17.61 10.73
N GLY A 468 -11.54 16.92 10.42
CA GLY A 468 -11.51 15.52 10.02
C GLY A 468 -10.84 14.65 11.08
N VAL A 469 -11.14 13.36 11.06
CA VAL A 469 -10.56 12.36 11.98
C VAL A 469 -9.48 11.57 11.25
N GLY A 470 -8.25 11.64 11.72
CA GLY A 470 -7.12 10.85 11.24
C GLY A 470 -6.22 10.49 12.41
N THR A 471 -5.35 9.48 12.28
CA THR A 471 -4.55 9.02 13.44
C THR A 471 -3.04 9.14 13.23
N ASP A 472 -2.61 9.37 12.00
CA ASP A 472 -1.22 9.18 11.59
C ASP A 472 -0.71 7.75 11.93
N ALA A 473 -1.54 6.75 11.61
CA ALA A 473 -1.22 5.36 11.92
C ALA A 473 0.11 4.95 11.29
N SER A 474 0.98 4.34 12.10
CA SER A 474 2.37 3.93 11.86
C SER A 474 3.41 4.70 12.68
N VAL A 475 3.10 5.93 13.10
CA VAL A 475 3.86 6.64 14.14
C VAL A 475 3.89 5.78 15.41
N PRO A 476 4.99 5.76 16.20
CA PRO A 476 5.06 4.92 17.39
C PRO A 476 3.85 5.14 18.31
N TYR A 477 3.19 4.05 18.71
CA TYR A 477 1.94 3.99 19.48
C TYR A 477 0.65 4.40 18.75
N SER A 478 0.73 4.96 17.53
CA SER A 478 -0.44 5.12 16.65
C SER A 478 -0.62 3.89 15.75
N LEU A 479 -1.64 3.09 16.04
CA LEU A 479 -1.86 1.77 15.43
C LEU A 479 -3.02 1.82 14.43
N HIS A 480 -2.91 1.05 13.34
CA HIS A 480 -3.95 0.96 12.29
C HIS A 480 -5.33 0.53 12.78
N TYR A 481 -5.43 -0.03 13.98
CA TYR A 481 -6.66 -0.52 14.60
C TYR A 481 -7.13 0.32 15.80
N HIS A 482 -6.61 1.54 15.96
CA HIS A 482 -6.91 2.43 17.10
C HIS A 482 -7.63 3.73 16.69
N LEU A 483 -8.29 3.79 15.53
CA LEU A 483 -9.07 4.99 15.16
C LEU A 483 -10.10 5.37 16.24
N TRP A 484 -10.70 4.39 16.92
CA TRP A 484 -11.59 4.63 18.06
C TRP A 484 -10.96 5.45 19.20
N LYS A 485 -9.64 5.34 19.43
CA LYS A 485 -8.93 6.17 20.43
C LYS A 485 -8.87 7.64 20.02
N GLU A 486 -8.77 7.94 18.72
CA GLU A 486 -8.85 9.32 18.21
C GLU A 486 -10.21 9.94 18.54
N LEU A 487 -11.30 9.18 18.38
CA LEU A 487 -12.65 9.63 18.77
C LEU A 487 -12.73 9.90 20.28
N MET A 488 -12.13 9.05 21.12
CA MET A 488 -12.04 9.31 22.56
C MET A 488 -11.33 10.63 22.87
N TYR A 489 -10.24 10.93 22.17
CA TYR A 489 -9.51 12.18 22.36
C TYR A 489 -10.34 13.39 21.93
N PHE A 490 -11.06 13.28 20.82
CA PHE A 490 -11.99 14.32 20.36
C PHE A 490 -13.05 14.61 21.44
N ILE A 491 -13.72 13.58 21.95
CA ILE A 491 -14.72 13.70 23.01
C ILE A 491 -14.10 14.33 24.27
N ARG A 492 -12.95 13.81 24.73
CA ARG A 492 -12.28 14.27 25.94
C ARG A 492 -11.92 15.76 25.88
N TYR A 493 -11.35 16.22 24.78
CA TYR A 493 -10.80 17.57 24.69
C TYR A 493 -11.80 18.63 24.25
N THR A 494 -12.91 18.24 23.61
CA THR A 494 -13.92 19.19 23.10
C THR A 494 -15.25 19.13 23.82
N GLY A 495 -15.54 18.03 24.52
CA GLY A 495 -16.85 17.77 25.12
C GLY A 495 -17.94 17.42 24.11
N MET A 496 -17.59 17.12 22.84
CA MET A 496 -18.56 16.67 21.85
C MET A 496 -19.21 15.34 22.23
N SER A 497 -20.42 15.10 21.74
CA SER A 497 -21.13 13.84 21.96
C SER A 497 -20.50 12.67 21.18
N ASN A 498 -20.79 11.43 21.60
CA ASN A 498 -20.35 10.24 20.86
C ASN A 498 -20.91 10.22 19.42
N GLN A 499 -22.14 10.70 19.23
CA GLN A 499 -22.76 10.79 17.91
C GLN A 499 -22.00 11.76 16.99
N GLU A 500 -21.59 12.92 17.51
CA GLU A 500 -20.76 13.86 16.76
C GLU A 500 -19.40 13.25 16.39
N ALA A 501 -18.75 12.54 17.32
CA ALA A 501 -17.48 11.88 17.05
C ALA A 501 -17.62 10.82 15.94
N ILE A 502 -18.70 10.04 15.94
CA ILE A 502 -19.03 9.07 14.88
C ILE A 502 -19.27 9.79 13.55
N TYR A 503 -20.05 10.88 13.53
CA TYR A 503 -20.27 11.70 12.33
C TYR A 503 -18.94 12.21 11.75
N TYR A 504 -18.05 12.75 12.59
CA TYR A 504 -16.72 13.22 12.16
C TYR A 504 -15.89 12.12 11.52
N ALA A 505 -15.92 10.90 12.08
CA ALA A 505 -15.19 9.73 11.57
C ALA A 505 -15.87 8.99 10.41
N THR A 506 -17.08 9.39 9.99
CA THR A 506 -17.85 8.76 8.93
C THR A 506 -18.24 9.78 7.86
N LYS A 507 -19.44 10.35 7.90
CA LYS A 507 -19.99 11.22 6.85
C LYS A 507 -19.13 12.45 6.60
N ASN A 508 -18.72 13.16 7.64
CA ASN A 508 -17.86 14.34 7.48
C ASN A 508 -16.48 13.99 6.92
N ASN A 509 -15.91 12.83 7.28
CA ASN A 509 -14.66 12.39 6.67
C ASN A 509 -14.86 12.01 5.20
N ALA A 510 -16.00 11.43 4.81
CA ALA A 510 -16.32 11.18 3.41
C ALA A 510 -16.41 12.50 2.62
N GLU A 511 -17.03 13.54 3.20
CA GLU A 511 -17.07 14.90 2.65
C GLU A 511 -15.66 15.51 2.56
N LEU A 512 -14.81 15.40 3.58
CA LEU A 512 -13.41 15.82 3.52
C LEU A 512 -12.69 15.19 2.32
N LEU A 513 -12.92 13.90 2.08
CA LEU A 513 -12.28 13.13 1.02
C LEU A 513 -12.91 13.31 -0.36
N GLY A 514 -14.09 13.92 -0.47
CA GLY A 514 -14.83 14.09 -1.73
C GLY A 514 -15.45 12.79 -2.25
N ILE A 515 -15.86 11.90 -1.36
CA ILE A 515 -16.46 10.59 -1.66
C ILE A 515 -17.77 10.36 -0.89
N GLU A 516 -18.40 11.43 -0.43
CA GLU A 516 -19.65 11.41 0.33
C GLU A 516 -20.80 10.74 -0.43
N GLU A 517 -20.82 10.78 -1.76
CA GLU A 517 -21.80 10.08 -2.60
C GLU A 517 -21.58 8.55 -2.63
N GLU A 518 -20.39 8.08 -2.26
CA GLU A 518 -20.04 6.66 -2.26
C GLU A 518 -20.24 5.99 -0.90
N THR A 519 -19.88 6.67 0.19
CA THR A 519 -19.73 6.06 1.53
C THR A 519 -19.90 7.10 2.65
N GLY A 520 -19.68 6.70 3.90
CA GLY A 520 -19.72 7.57 5.08
C GLY A 520 -21.07 7.67 5.78
N SER A 521 -22.14 7.13 5.21
CA SER A 521 -23.46 7.03 5.85
C SER A 521 -24.21 5.79 5.37
N ILE A 522 -25.22 5.36 6.14
CA ILE A 522 -26.12 4.28 5.76
C ILE A 522 -27.32 4.88 5.03
N GLU A 523 -27.14 5.17 3.74
CA GLU A 523 -28.15 5.77 2.87
C GLU A 523 -28.31 4.93 1.60
N GLU A 524 -29.52 4.88 1.04
CA GLU A 524 -29.77 4.16 -0.21
C GLU A 524 -28.89 4.67 -1.35
N GLY A 525 -28.43 3.75 -2.20
CA GLY A 525 -27.51 4.04 -3.30
C GLY A 525 -26.03 3.96 -2.91
N LYS A 526 -25.65 4.18 -1.65
CA LYS A 526 -24.24 4.12 -1.22
C LYS A 526 -23.70 2.70 -1.14
N PHE A 527 -22.38 2.55 -1.16
CA PHE A 527 -21.74 1.26 -0.92
C PHE A 527 -22.07 0.75 0.48
N ALA A 528 -22.25 -0.57 0.62
CA ALA A 528 -22.42 -1.23 1.90
C ALA A 528 -21.07 -1.37 2.62
N ASP A 529 -20.55 -0.23 3.07
CA ASP A 529 -19.40 -0.09 3.96
C ASP A 529 -19.94 0.07 5.39
N LEU A 530 -20.07 -1.03 6.12
CA LEU A 530 -20.77 -1.08 7.41
C LEU A 530 -19.93 -1.78 8.47
N ILE A 531 -20.14 -1.40 9.73
CA ILE A 531 -19.60 -2.12 10.89
C ILE A 531 -20.74 -2.45 11.85
N VAL A 532 -20.56 -3.54 12.59
CA VAL A 532 -21.50 -3.98 13.63
C VAL A 532 -20.75 -4.09 14.95
N VAL A 533 -21.32 -3.51 15.99
CA VAL A 533 -20.80 -3.55 17.37
C VAL A 533 -21.86 -4.04 18.33
N ASN A 534 -21.41 -4.73 19.39
CA ASN A 534 -22.33 -5.40 20.32
C ASN A 534 -22.97 -4.46 21.35
N THR A 535 -22.27 -3.40 21.74
CA THR A 535 -22.69 -2.45 22.78
C THR A 535 -23.02 -1.09 22.18
N ASN A 536 -23.87 -0.30 22.85
CA ASN A 536 -24.33 0.99 22.34
C ASN A 536 -23.17 2.01 22.25
N PRO A 537 -22.73 2.40 21.03
CA PRO A 537 -21.63 3.34 20.87
C PRO A 537 -22.03 4.78 21.22
N LEU A 538 -23.32 5.09 21.31
CA LEU A 538 -23.82 6.40 21.74
C LEU A 538 -23.73 6.59 23.26
N GLU A 539 -23.68 5.50 24.02
CA GLU A 539 -23.44 5.53 25.47
C GLU A 539 -21.94 5.47 25.80
N SER A 540 -21.18 4.62 25.09
CA SER A 540 -19.72 4.54 25.24
C SER A 540 -19.02 4.30 23.91
N ILE A 541 -18.14 5.22 23.53
CA ILE A 541 -17.38 5.13 22.29
C ILE A 541 -16.41 3.93 22.25
N ASP A 542 -16.07 3.35 23.42
CA ASP A 542 -15.25 2.14 23.56
C ASP A 542 -15.86 0.92 22.87
N ALA A 543 -17.18 0.95 22.59
CA ALA A 543 -17.85 -0.04 21.76
C ALA A 543 -17.14 -0.26 20.40
N LEU A 544 -16.52 0.80 19.85
CA LEU A 544 -15.78 0.75 18.58
C LEU A 544 -14.42 0.05 18.69
N ALA A 545 -13.96 -0.29 19.90
CA ALA A 545 -12.73 -1.06 20.11
C ALA A 545 -12.89 -2.54 19.69
N THR A 546 -14.11 -3.07 19.66
CA THR A 546 -14.41 -4.46 19.31
C THR A 546 -15.49 -4.51 18.23
N ILE A 547 -15.09 -4.90 17.02
CA ILE A 547 -16.00 -5.03 15.87
C ILE A 547 -16.46 -6.48 15.73
N GLU A 548 -17.77 -6.70 15.75
CA GLU A 548 -18.37 -8.02 15.56
C GLU A 548 -18.39 -8.38 14.08
N HIS A 549 -18.84 -7.48 13.22
CA HIS A 549 -18.91 -7.71 11.77
C HIS A 549 -18.47 -6.48 10.97
N VAL A 550 -17.91 -6.73 9.79
CA VAL A 550 -17.54 -5.69 8.82
C VAL A 550 -18.13 -6.04 7.46
N PHE A 551 -18.73 -5.06 6.79
CA PHE A 551 -19.05 -5.09 5.37
C PHE A 551 -18.18 -4.07 4.66
N ILE A 552 -17.56 -4.47 3.56
CA ILE A 552 -16.79 -3.58 2.67
C ILE A 552 -17.28 -3.78 1.25
N LYS A 553 -17.91 -2.76 0.66
CA LYS A 553 -18.60 -2.85 -0.62
C LYS A 553 -19.52 -4.09 -0.70
N GLY A 554 -20.21 -4.39 0.40
CA GLY A 554 -21.10 -5.56 0.56
C GLY A 554 -20.43 -6.92 0.80
N TYR A 555 -19.10 -6.99 0.82
CA TYR A 555 -18.37 -8.20 1.23
C TYR A 555 -18.45 -8.37 2.75
N PHE A 556 -19.08 -9.45 3.20
CA PHE A 556 -19.30 -9.72 4.63
C PHE A 556 -18.11 -10.44 5.28
N ILE A 557 -17.55 -9.83 6.34
CA ILE A 557 -16.54 -10.39 7.22
C ILE A 557 -17.15 -10.58 8.61
N GLN A 558 -17.37 -11.83 8.98
CA GLN A 558 -17.85 -12.20 10.30
C GLN A 558 -16.68 -12.34 11.27
N ASN A 559 -16.79 -11.71 12.45
CA ASN A 559 -15.88 -11.79 13.59
C ASN A 559 -14.41 -11.53 13.16
N PRO A 560 -14.13 -10.35 12.59
CA PRO A 560 -12.81 -10.01 12.08
C PRO A 560 -11.77 -10.10 13.21
N LYS A 561 -10.55 -10.51 12.85
CA LYS A 561 -9.46 -10.71 13.83
C LYS A 561 -8.31 -9.76 13.57
N ILE A 562 -8.08 -8.84 14.51
CA ILE A 562 -6.94 -7.93 14.48
C ILE A 562 -5.68 -8.70 14.91
N LYS A 563 -4.60 -8.55 14.14
CA LYS A 563 -3.27 -9.03 14.55
C LYS A 563 -2.55 -7.93 15.31
N ALA A 564 -2.84 -7.84 16.61
CA ALA A 564 -2.30 -6.81 17.49
C ALA A 564 -0.77 -6.82 17.56
N VAL A 565 -0.20 -5.64 17.71
CA VAL A 565 1.24 -5.44 17.95
C VAL A 565 1.55 -5.81 19.40
N LYS A 566 2.44 -6.79 19.58
CA LYS A 566 2.82 -7.27 20.91
C LYS A 566 3.79 -6.34 21.62
N GLY A 567 3.59 -6.21 22.95
CA GLY A 567 4.50 -5.54 23.87
C GLY A 567 4.40 -4.02 23.88
N LEU A 568 3.24 -3.47 23.50
CA LEU A 568 2.90 -2.06 23.73
C LEU A 568 2.12 -1.96 25.04
N LYS A 569 2.44 -0.95 25.84
CA LYS A 569 1.67 -0.61 27.04
C LYS A 569 0.56 0.36 26.68
N ASP A 570 -0.56 0.25 27.38
CA ASP A 570 -1.53 1.34 27.42
C ASP A 570 -0.98 2.48 28.28
N PHE A 571 -1.49 3.68 28.05
CA PHE A 571 -1.09 4.91 28.70
C PHE A 571 -2.27 5.85 28.78
N GLU A 572 -2.25 6.69 29.81
CA GLU A 572 -3.21 7.79 29.91
C GLU A 572 -2.79 8.95 29.00
N PRO A 573 -3.75 9.60 28.34
CA PRO A 573 -3.46 10.78 27.55
C PRO A 573 -3.08 11.96 28.44
N ILE A 574 -2.37 12.93 27.88
CA ILE A 574 -1.94 14.13 28.63
C ILE A 574 -3.15 14.94 29.13
N LEU A 575 -3.01 15.50 30.33
CA LEU A 575 -3.97 16.42 30.92
C LEU A 575 -3.57 17.85 30.53
N LEU A 576 -4.55 18.62 30.06
CA LEU A 576 -4.38 20.02 29.66
C LEU A 576 -5.32 20.92 30.44
#